data_AF-A0A3A0F7D9-F1
#
_entry.id   AF-A0A3A0F7D9-F1
#
_cell.length_a   1.000
_cell.length_b   1.000
_cell.length_c   1.000
_cell.angle_alpha   90.00
_cell.angle_beta   90.00
_cell.angle_gamma   90.00
#
_symmetry.space_group_name_H-M   'P 1'
#
loop_
_entity.id
_entity.type
_entity.pdbx_description
1 polymer ?
#
loop_
_entity_poly.entity_id
_entity_poly.type
_entity_poly.pdbx_seq_one_letter_code
_entity_poly.pdbx_strand_id
1 'polypeptide(L)'
;MSAGAALPRTTLVRRFDTVRLIPSRFAPREDSVLAGIAVDDAHLADLFDLDNATNERLRAERGLSPGIGVDELVFGVPNWRIVNAAFVHARPEGSRFNGPDRGAWYCAFEIESALAEIGFHKTVEYEEIGRFDDSVTYEAFLADFTHEFHDLRDDPRFARCLDPASYVASQRLAERLLERGSIGIVYPSVRRAGGTNLACFRPAVVGNVRRGEAWRFTWSGSREPVIEPEPERGREHERERGREGLAAARRTARRSSAQDPGR
;
A
#
# COMPACT_ATOMS: atom_id res chain seq x y z
N MET A 1 17.16 16.41 34.79
CA MET A 1 16.23 15.31 34.49
C MET A 1 15.06 15.90 33.71
N SER A 2 15.08 15.80 32.38
CA SER A 2 13.93 16.25 31.57
C SER A 2 12.76 15.35 31.90
N ALA A 3 11.64 15.92 32.36
CA ALA A 3 10.38 15.18 32.44
C ALA A 3 10.12 14.55 31.07
N GLY A 4 10.14 13.23 30.99
CA GLY A 4 9.89 12.54 29.73
C GLY A 4 8.51 12.94 29.24
N ALA A 5 8.44 13.58 28.08
CA ALA A 5 7.16 13.98 27.49
C ALA A 5 6.25 12.74 27.40
N ALA A 6 5.03 12.87 27.93
CA ALA A 6 4.08 11.76 27.99
C ALA A 6 3.86 11.15 26.60
N LEU A 7 3.79 9.81 26.55
CA LEU A 7 3.45 9.08 25.32
C LEU A 7 1.93 8.89 25.23
N PRO A 8 1.38 8.69 24.02
CA PRO A 8 -0.02 8.34 23.88
C PRO A 8 -0.29 6.99 24.54
N ARG A 9 -1.52 6.80 25.01
CA ARG A 9 -1.97 5.49 25.51
C ARG A 9 -1.81 4.44 24.43
N THR A 10 -1.64 3.18 24.80
CA THR A 10 -1.74 2.07 23.85
C THR A 10 -3.16 1.54 23.81
N THR A 11 -3.56 0.95 22.68
CA THR A 11 -4.83 0.27 22.52
C THR A 11 -4.64 -0.93 21.62
N LEU A 12 -5.26 -2.06 21.98
CA LEU A 12 -5.30 -3.24 21.13
C LEU A 12 -6.13 -2.96 19.88
N VAL A 13 -5.47 -2.94 18.72
CA VAL A 13 -6.11 -2.85 17.42
C VAL A 13 -6.23 -4.26 16.86
N ARG A 14 -7.48 -4.70 16.66
CA ARG A 14 -7.85 -5.91 15.91
C ARG A 14 -8.60 -5.49 14.66
N ARG A 15 -7.88 -5.34 13.56
CA ARG A 15 -8.44 -4.85 12.29
C ARG A 15 -7.92 -5.69 11.14
N PHE A 16 -8.86 -6.22 10.39
CA PHE A 16 -8.63 -6.94 9.16
C PHE A 16 -8.94 -6.00 8.00
N ASP A 17 -8.34 -6.26 6.85
CA ASP A 17 -8.66 -5.57 5.59
C ASP A 17 -8.33 -4.07 5.63
N THR A 18 -7.32 -3.67 6.40
CA THR A 18 -6.82 -2.28 6.33
C THR A 18 -6.20 -2.02 4.96
N VAL A 19 -6.44 -0.85 4.39
CA VAL A 19 -6.20 -0.56 2.99
C VAL A 19 -4.99 0.35 2.80
N ARG A 20 -4.02 -0.10 2.01
CA ARG A 20 -2.94 0.73 1.46
C ARG A 20 -3.09 0.83 -0.04
N LEU A 21 -3.16 2.05 -0.57
CA LEU A 21 -3.17 2.28 -2.02
C LEU A 21 -1.76 2.53 -2.54
N ILE A 22 -1.37 1.84 -3.60
CA ILE A 22 -0.07 1.95 -4.26
C ILE A 22 -0.30 2.22 -5.74
N PRO A 23 0.42 3.15 -6.39
CA PRO A 23 0.30 3.34 -7.83
C PRO A 23 0.47 2.01 -8.58
N SER A 24 -0.45 1.69 -9.49
CA SER A 24 -0.51 0.36 -10.12
C SER A 24 0.76 -0.03 -10.86
N ARG A 25 1.52 0.94 -11.37
CA ARG A 25 2.85 0.72 -11.95
C ARG A 25 3.81 0.01 -10.98
N PHE A 26 3.69 0.24 -9.68
CA PHE A 26 4.51 -0.40 -8.65
C PHE A 26 3.86 -1.66 -8.05
N ALA A 27 2.68 -2.02 -8.53
CA ALA A 27 1.92 -3.18 -8.09
C ALA A 27 1.87 -4.18 -9.25
N PRO A 28 3.02 -4.76 -9.68
CA PRO A 28 3.10 -5.57 -10.89
C PRO A 28 1.98 -6.60 -10.93
N ARG A 29 1.14 -6.49 -11.97
CA ARG A 29 0.33 -7.59 -12.48
C ARG A 29 1.23 -8.35 -13.44
N GLU A 30 1.03 -9.66 -13.58
CA GLU A 30 1.59 -10.41 -14.71
C GLU A 30 1.22 -9.73 -16.06
N ASP A 31 0.16 -8.91 -16.09
CA ASP A 31 -0.29 -8.09 -17.23
C ASP A 31 -0.07 -6.56 -17.04
N SER A 32 1.11 -6.13 -16.60
CA SER A 32 1.50 -4.69 -16.65
C SER A 32 1.77 -4.25 -18.10
N VAL A 33 1.70 -2.94 -18.42
CA VAL A 33 2.14 -2.40 -19.73
C VAL A 33 3.61 -2.76 -20.02
N LEU A 34 4.41 -2.94 -18.96
CA LEU A 34 5.78 -3.46 -19.06
C LEU A 34 5.85 -4.95 -19.41
N ALA A 35 4.82 -5.75 -19.12
CA ALA A 35 4.73 -7.16 -19.55
C ALA A 35 4.52 -7.31 -21.06
N GLY A 36 4.02 -6.27 -21.74
CA GLY A 36 3.96 -6.22 -23.21
C GLY A 36 5.31 -5.95 -23.89
N ILE A 37 6.32 -5.55 -23.12
CA ILE A 37 7.69 -5.24 -23.60
C ILE A 37 8.69 -6.26 -23.03
N ALA A 38 8.44 -6.74 -21.82
CA ALA A 38 9.23 -7.77 -21.16
C ALA A 38 9.01 -9.12 -21.82
N VAL A 39 10.11 -9.85 -22.00
CA VAL A 39 10.11 -11.17 -22.64
C VAL A 39 9.87 -12.27 -21.60
N ASP A 40 10.13 -11.98 -20.32
CA ASP A 40 9.89 -12.84 -19.15
C ASP A 40 9.88 -12.01 -17.85
N ASP A 41 9.61 -12.66 -16.71
CA ASP A 41 9.55 -12.03 -15.39
C ASP A 41 10.89 -11.42 -14.92
N ALA A 42 12.02 -11.94 -15.41
CA ALA A 42 13.34 -11.40 -15.10
C ALA A 42 13.57 -10.10 -15.87
N HIS A 43 13.16 -10.04 -17.13
CA HIS A 43 13.20 -8.84 -17.95
C HIS A 43 12.19 -7.79 -17.46
N LEU A 44 11.04 -8.20 -16.92
CA LEU A 44 10.10 -7.30 -16.25
C LEU A 44 10.75 -6.70 -14.99
N ALA A 45 11.47 -7.51 -14.21
CA ALA A 45 12.27 -7.04 -13.08
C ALA A 45 13.40 -6.09 -13.52
N ASP A 46 14.07 -6.35 -14.65
CA ASP A 46 15.11 -5.46 -15.19
C ASP A 46 14.55 -4.14 -15.70
N LEU A 47 13.35 -4.12 -16.30
CA LEU A 47 12.63 -2.90 -16.67
C LEU A 47 12.20 -2.10 -15.44
N PHE A 48 11.80 -2.80 -14.38
CA PHE A 48 11.57 -2.17 -13.08
C PHE A 48 12.84 -1.61 -12.48
N ASP A 49 13.94 -2.35 -12.54
CA ASP A 49 15.24 -1.90 -12.05
C ASP A 49 15.77 -0.75 -12.91
N LEU A 50 15.45 -0.67 -14.20
CA LEU A 50 15.84 0.43 -15.07
C LEU A 50 15.00 1.70 -14.84
N ASP A 51 13.68 1.59 -14.68
CA ASP A 51 12.79 2.72 -14.37
C ASP A 51 13.01 3.21 -12.93
N ASN A 52 13.20 2.27 -11.99
CA ASN A 52 13.70 2.55 -10.67
C ASN A 52 15.10 3.13 -10.74
N ALA A 53 16.01 2.67 -11.62
CA ALA A 53 17.36 3.21 -11.78
C ALA A 53 17.37 4.65 -12.28
N THR A 54 16.34 5.12 -12.99
CA THR A 54 16.19 6.56 -13.28
C THR A 54 15.83 7.37 -12.04
N ASN A 55 14.99 6.83 -11.14
CA ASN A 55 14.79 7.40 -9.79
C ASN A 55 15.98 7.15 -8.86
N GLU A 56 16.72 6.07 -9.06
CA GLU A 56 17.84 5.59 -8.26
C GLU A 56 19.12 6.31 -8.65
N ARG A 57 19.30 6.75 -9.89
CA ARG A 57 20.45 7.57 -10.30
C ARG A 57 20.40 8.96 -9.66
N LEU A 58 19.20 9.44 -9.31
CA LEU A 58 18.97 10.59 -8.42
C LEU A 58 19.15 10.24 -6.92
N ARG A 59 18.99 8.97 -6.51
CA ARG A 59 19.09 8.51 -5.10
C ARG A 59 20.45 7.88 -4.73
N ALA A 60 21.21 7.37 -5.69
CA ALA A 60 22.52 6.73 -5.55
C ALA A 60 23.61 7.75 -5.22
N GLU A 61 23.34 9.05 -5.44
CA GLU A 61 24.12 10.14 -4.86
C GLU A 61 24.03 10.20 -3.32
N ARG A 62 23.16 9.41 -2.64
CA ARG A 62 22.93 9.48 -1.19
C ARG A 62 23.04 8.17 -0.38
N GLY A 63 23.41 7.04 -0.99
CA GLY A 63 23.72 5.80 -0.25
C GLY A 63 22.51 5.04 0.34
N LEU A 64 22.72 3.76 0.64
CA LEU A 64 21.78 2.82 1.24
C LEU A 64 21.03 3.43 2.44
N SER A 65 19.69 3.31 2.51
CA SER A 65 18.85 3.93 3.55
C SER A 65 19.30 3.52 4.97
N PRO A 66 19.84 4.43 5.79
CA PRO A 66 20.51 4.08 7.05
C PRO A 66 19.56 3.63 8.18
N GLY A 67 18.23 3.73 8.01
CA GLY A 67 17.26 3.59 9.10
C GLY A 67 16.57 2.23 9.28
N ILE A 68 16.82 1.22 8.43
CA ILE A 68 16.29 -0.13 8.62
C ILE A 68 17.29 -1.21 8.18
N GLY A 69 17.54 -2.18 9.07
CA GLY A 69 18.42 -3.32 8.81
C GLY A 69 17.73 -4.41 8.00
N VAL A 70 18.52 -5.21 7.28
CA VAL A 70 18.03 -6.38 6.52
C VAL A 70 17.36 -7.42 7.42
N ASP A 71 17.77 -7.50 8.68
CA ASP A 71 17.22 -8.36 9.72
C ASP A 71 15.79 -7.98 10.15
N GLU A 72 15.37 -6.73 9.92
CA GLU A 72 14.00 -6.29 10.17
C GLU A 72 13.05 -6.56 8.99
N LEU A 73 13.58 -6.86 7.81
CA LEU A 73 12.81 -7.08 6.59
C LEU A 73 12.16 -8.48 6.58
N VAL A 74 11.02 -8.58 5.90
CA VAL A 74 10.29 -9.85 5.77
C VAL A 74 10.60 -10.54 4.43
N PHE A 75 10.65 -11.87 4.46
CA PHE A 75 10.87 -12.72 3.29
C PHE A 75 10.01 -13.98 3.39
N GLY A 76 9.75 -14.64 2.25
CA GLY A 76 9.03 -15.92 2.21
C GLY A 76 7.52 -15.84 2.48
N VAL A 77 6.94 -14.63 2.53
CA VAL A 77 5.49 -14.40 2.67
C VAL A 77 4.92 -13.72 1.41
N PRO A 78 3.64 -13.93 1.07
CA PRO A 78 3.03 -13.23 -0.07
C PRO A 78 3.20 -11.71 0.02
N ASN A 79 3.48 -11.06 -1.12
CA ASN A 79 3.64 -9.61 -1.22
C ASN A 79 4.73 -8.99 -0.33
N TRP A 80 5.71 -9.78 0.16
CA TRP A 80 6.80 -9.29 1.02
C TRP A 80 7.57 -8.09 0.44
N ARG A 81 7.71 -8.01 -0.91
CA ARG A 81 8.32 -6.87 -1.59
C ARG A 81 7.55 -5.56 -1.37
N ILE A 82 6.21 -5.64 -1.39
CA ILE A 82 5.33 -4.50 -1.14
C ILE A 82 5.43 -4.05 0.32
N VAL A 83 5.56 -5.00 1.25
CA VAL A 83 5.81 -4.71 2.66
C VAL A 83 7.15 -3.99 2.81
N ASN A 84 8.25 -4.60 2.38
CA ASN A 84 9.59 -4.04 2.55
C ASN A 84 9.75 -2.67 1.87
N ALA A 85 9.19 -2.50 0.67
CA ALA A 85 9.19 -1.23 -0.06
C ALA A 85 8.62 -0.06 0.79
N ALA A 86 7.61 -0.31 1.62
CA ALA A 86 7.03 0.72 2.49
C ALA A 86 8.01 1.24 3.54
N PHE A 87 9.05 0.47 3.88
CA PHE A 87 10.04 0.82 4.89
C PHE A 87 11.39 1.28 4.31
N VAL A 88 11.80 0.75 3.15
CA VAL A 88 13.09 1.10 2.52
C VAL A 88 13.01 2.30 1.58
N HIS A 89 11.81 2.66 1.12
CA HIS A 89 11.61 3.80 0.21
C HIS A 89 10.91 4.97 0.91
N ALA A 90 11.55 5.48 1.97
CA ALA A 90 11.13 6.71 2.62
C ALA A 90 11.20 7.90 1.65
N ARG A 91 10.31 8.89 1.86
CA ARG A 91 10.40 10.17 1.15
C ARG A 91 11.53 11.02 1.75
N PRO A 92 12.25 11.85 0.96
CA PRO A 92 13.32 12.71 1.48
C PRO A 92 12.89 13.70 2.58
N GLU A 93 11.62 14.09 2.61
CA GLU A 93 11.04 14.95 3.64
C GLU A 93 10.36 14.15 4.77
N GLY A 94 10.39 12.81 4.67
CA GLY A 94 9.62 11.89 5.50
C GLY A 94 8.13 11.88 5.17
N SER A 95 7.34 11.34 6.09
CA SER A 95 5.88 11.44 6.06
C SER A 95 5.38 11.77 7.46
N ARG A 96 4.06 11.74 7.69
CA ARG A 96 3.49 12.21 8.97
C ARG A 96 4.16 11.58 10.19
N PHE A 97 4.39 10.27 10.19
CA PHE A 97 4.94 9.50 11.30
C PHE A 97 6.26 8.80 10.95
N ASN A 98 7.10 9.40 10.10
CA ASN A 98 8.49 8.96 9.91
C ASN A 98 9.34 10.08 9.30
N GLY A 99 10.63 10.08 9.62
CA GLY A 99 11.64 10.91 8.95
C GLY A 99 12.11 10.31 7.61
N PRO A 100 13.22 10.84 7.05
CA PRO A 100 13.72 10.43 5.75
C PRO A 100 14.47 9.09 5.73
N ASP A 101 14.95 8.62 6.89
CA ASP A 101 15.87 7.48 6.94
C ASP A 101 15.17 6.11 6.88
N ARG A 102 13.89 6.09 7.24
CA ARG A 102 13.07 4.87 7.34
C ARG A 102 11.61 5.20 7.06
N GLY A 103 10.99 4.39 6.20
CA GLY A 103 9.56 4.48 5.89
C GLY A 103 8.69 3.81 6.95
N ALA A 104 7.39 3.79 6.68
CA ALA A 104 6.41 3.09 7.49
C ALA A 104 5.29 2.54 6.60
N TRP A 105 4.64 1.47 7.04
CA TRP A 105 3.42 1.00 6.41
C TRP A 105 2.25 1.88 6.84
N TYR A 106 1.79 2.72 5.91
CA TYR A 106 0.56 3.50 6.07
C TYR A 106 -0.61 2.78 5.43
N CYS A 107 -1.70 2.67 6.17
CA CYS A 107 -3.00 2.20 5.70
C CYS A 107 -4.15 2.96 6.38
N ALA A 108 -5.33 2.84 5.79
CA ALA A 108 -6.59 3.29 6.38
C ALA A 108 -7.46 2.10 6.79
N PHE A 109 -8.39 2.30 7.72
CA PHE A 109 -9.36 1.25 8.09
C PHE A 109 -10.45 1.08 7.04
N GLU A 110 -10.77 2.14 6.29
CA GLU A 110 -11.77 2.12 5.24
C GLU A 110 -11.18 2.59 3.91
N ILE A 111 -11.67 2.03 2.80
CA ILE A 111 -11.21 2.39 1.45
C ILE A 111 -11.42 3.88 1.16
N GLU A 112 -12.52 4.49 1.59
CA GLU A 112 -12.80 5.89 1.32
C GLU A 112 -11.80 6.82 2.04
N SER A 113 -11.31 6.40 3.21
CA SER A 113 -10.24 7.12 3.92
C SER A 113 -8.93 7.04 3.13
N ALA A 114 -8.59 5.87 2.57
CA ALA A 114 -7.41 5.73 1.71
C ALA A 114 -7.54 6.53 0.40
N LEU A 115 -8.71 6.49 -0.24
CA LEU A 115 -8.98 7.24 -1.48
C LEU A 115 -8.90 8.75 -1.24
N ALA A 116 -9.44 9.25 -0.13
CA ALA A 116 -9.37 10.67 0.23
C ALA A 116 -7.93 11.16 0.45
N GLU A 117 -7.07 10.34 1.06
CA GLU A 117 -5.63 10.65 1.21
C GLU A 117 -4.93 10.75 -0.16
N ILE A 118 -5.15 9.77 -1.05
CA ILE A 118 -4.55 9.78 -2.39
C ILE A 118 -5.06 10.96 -3.22
N GLY A 119 -6.38 11.18 -3.26
CA GLY A 119 -7.00 12.27 -4.00
C GLY A 119 -6.45 13.62 -3.57
N PHE A 120 -6.38 13.88 -2.25
CA PHE A 120 -5.81 15.13 -1.74
C PHE A 120 -4.36 15.33 -2.20
N HIS A 121 -3.49 14.34 -1.98
CA HIS A 121 -2.07 14.48 -2.28
C HIS A 121 -1.79 14.61 -3.77
N LYS A 122 -2.55 13.91 -4.63
CA LYS A 122 -2.42 14.05 -6.08
C LYS A 122 -2.97 15.38 -6.60
N THR A 123 -4.08 15.87 -6.05
CA THR A 123 -4.58 17.21 -6.39
C THR A 123 -3.56 18.30 -6.05
N VAL A 124 -2.85 18.19 -4.92
CA VAL A 124 -1.77 19.15 -4.57
C VAL A 124 -0.60 19.06 -5.55
N GLU A 125 -0.14 17.85 -5.90
CA GLU A 125 0.92 17.65 -6.90
C GLU A 125 0.54 18.26 -8.27
N TYR A 126 -0.70 18.08 -8.70
CA TYR A 126 -1.24 18.63 -9.95
C TYR A 126 -1.41 20.15 -9.92
N GLU A 127 -1.73 20.72 -8.75
CA GLU A 127 -1.77 22.16 -8.55
C GLU A 127 -0.38 22.80 -8.74
N GLU A 128 0.68 22.18 -8.21
CA GLU A 128 2.06 22.68 -8.34
C GLU A 128 2.52 22.78 -9.80
N ILE A 129 2.05 21.87 -10.66
CA ILE A 129 2.37 21.85 -12.09
C ILE A 129 1.30 22.48 -12.99
N GLY A 130 0.20 22.97 -12.40
CA GLY A 130 -0.91 23.60 -13.13
C GLY A 130 -1.64 22.71 -14.13
N ARG A 131 -1.72 21.39 -13.89
CA ARG A 131 -2.31 20.41 -14.81
C ARG A 131 -3.32 19.50 -14.12
N PHE A 132 -4.58 19.60 -14.54
CA PHE A 132 -5.69 18.78 -14.03
C PHE A 132 -6.33 17.90 -15.11
N ASP A 133 -5.59 17.55 -16.16
CA ASP A 133 -6.03 16.64 -17.22
C ASP A 133 -5.11 15.42 -17.23
N ASP A 134 -5.44 14.47 -16.36
CA ASP A 134 -4.69 13.23 -16.17
C ASP A 134 -5.54 12.13 -15.49
N SER A 135 -5.12 10.87 -15.65
CA SER A 135 -5.73 9.71 -14.99
C SER A 135 -4.67 8.77 -14.46
N VAL A 136 -4.81 8.37 -13.20
CA VAL A 136 -3.88 7.44 -12.54
C VAL A 136 -4.64 6.33 -11.83
N THR A 137 -4.12 5.10 -11.93
CA THR A 137 -4.68 3.94 -11.23
C THR A 137 -3.84 3.59 -10.01
N TYR A 138 -4.51 3.34 -8.90
CA TYR A 138 -3.95 2.79 -7.67
C TYR A 138 -4.49 1.39 -7.39
N GLU A 139 -3.63 0.52 -6.92
CA GLU A 139 -3.98 -0.81 -6.44
C GLU A 139 -4.15 -0.80 -4.92
N ALA A 140 -5.24 -1.38 -4.41
CA ALA A 140 -5.38 -1.66 -2.99
C ALA A 140 -4.55 -2.88 -2.58
N PHE A 141 -3.84 -2.75 -1.46
CA PHE A 141 -3.30 -3.86 -0.70
C PHE A 141 -3.96 -3.88 0.67
N LEU A 142 -4.58 -5.01 0.98
CA LEU A 142 -5.23 -5.27 2.25
C LEU A 142 -4.22 -5.90 3.21
N ALA A 143 -4.23 -5.49 4.46
CA ALA A 143 -3.37 -6.03 5.52
C ALA A 143 -4.13 -6.14 6.84
N ASP A 144 -3.72 -7.09 7.67
CA ASP A 144 -4.35 -7.39 8.94
C ASP A 144 -3.42 -7.03 10.11
N PHE A 145 -4.00 -6.46 11.17
CA PHE A 145 -3.31 -6.03 12.37
C PHE A 145 -4.01 -6.53 13.63
N THR A 146 -3.25 -7.21 14.49
CA THR A 146 -3.67 -7.62 15.84
C THR A 146 -2.54 -7.33 16.84
N HIS A 147 -2.35 -6.07 17.21
CA HIS A 147 -1.28 -5.61 18.11
C HIS A 147 -1.70 -4.37 18.92
N GLU A 148 -0.92 -4.02 19.92
CA GLU A 148 -1.04 -2.74 20.63
C GLU A 148 -0.39 -1.61 19.82
N PHE A 149 -1.17 -0.55 19.55
CA PHE A 149 -0.70 0.67 18.88
C PHE A 149 -0.84 1.85 19.82
N HIS A 150 0.06 2.84 19.71
CA HIS A 150 -0.21 4.13 20.36
C HIS A 150 -1.40 4.80 19.69
N ASP A 151 -2.36 5.24 20.50
CA ASP A 151 -3.64 5.72 20.04
C ASP A 151 -3.73 7.23 20.19
N LEU A 152 -3.79 7.95 19.07
CA LEU A 152 -4.01 9.40 19.04
C LEU A 152 -5.49 9.78 18.89
N ARG A 153 -6.38 8.79 18.74
CA ARG A 153 -7.82 9.06 18.65
C ARG A 153 -8.29 9.59 20.00
N ASP A 154 -9.08 10.65 19.96
CA ASP A 154 -9.66 11.28 21.16
C ASP A 154 -8.62 11.72 22.20
N ASP A 155 -7.37 11.99 21.79
CA ASP A 155 -6.30 12.48 22.68
C ASP A 155 -5.84 13.90 22.29
N PRO A 156 -6.44 14.96 22.88
CA PRO A 156 -6.15 16.34 22.51
C PRO A 156 -4.69 16.75 22.82
N ARG A 157 -3.98 16.01 23.67
CA ARG A 157 -2.56 16.27 23.96
C ARG A 157 -1.68 16.11 22.73
N PHE A 158 -2.12 15.30 21.76
CA PHE A 158 -1.40 15.03 20.52
C PHE A 158 -2.04 15.68 19.29
N ALA A 159 -2.98 16.62 19.46
CA ALA A 159 -3.65 17.31 18.36
C ALA A 159 -2.67 17.93 17.35
N ARG A 160 -1.52 18.45 17.81
CA ARG A 160 -0.45 18.99 16.94
C ARG A 160 0.17 17.93 16.01
N CYS A 161 0.11 16.64 16.35
CA CYS A 161 0.58 15.56 15.48
C CYS A 161 -0.38 15.30 14.30
N LEU A 162 -1.59 15.86 14.37
CA LEU A 162 -2.63 15.73 13.36
C LEU A 162 -2.82 17.02 12.55
N ASP A 163 -1.86 17.95 12.64
CA ASP A 163 -1.85 19.17 11.83
C ASP A 163 -1.86 18.80 10.33
N PRO A 164 -2.84 19.29 9.54
CA PRO A 164 -2.94 18.97 8.12
C PRO A 164 -1.82 19.60 7.27
N ALA A 165 -1.14 20.63 7.77
CA ALA A 165 -0.11 21.40 7.07
C ALA A 165 1.31 21.16 7.60
N SER A 166 1.48 20.47 8.73
CA SER A 166 2.80 20.25 9.34
C SER A 166 2.97 18.83 9.89
N TYR A 167 4.12 18.22 9.60
CA TYR A 167 4.51 16.90 10.13
C TYR A 167 5.55 16.98 11.25
N VAL A 168 5.99 18.18 11.64
CA VAL A 168 7.10 18.35 12.60
C VAL A 168 6.79 17.69 13.96
N ALA A 169 5.58 17.90 14.48
CA ALA A 169 5.21 17.33 15.79
C ALA A 169 5.05 15.80 15.73
N SER A 170 4.48 15.28 14.63
CA SER A 170 4.22 13.86 14.44
C SER A 170 5.49 13.07 14.12
N GLN A 171 6.43 13.64 13.35
CA GLN A 171 7.75 13.05 13.10
C GLN A 171 8.55 12.94 14.39
N ARG A 172 8.62 14.01 15.19
CA ARG A 172 9.25 13.97 16.54
C ARG A 172 8.61 12.95 17.47
N LEU A 173 7.30 12.75 17.39
CA LEU A 173 6.63 11.70 18.15
C LEU A 173 7.06 10.32 17.64
N ALA A 174 7.02 10.10 16.33
CA ALA A 174 7.38 8.83 15.71
C ALA A 174 8.83 8.42 16.01
N GLU A 175 9.79 9.35 15.97
CA GLU A 175 11.18 9.12 16.39
C GLU A 175 11.25 8.56 17.82
N ARG A 176 10.61 9.23 18.78
CA ARG A 176 10.58 8.77 20.18
C ARG A 176 9.90 7.41 20.35
N LEU A 177 8.90 7.10 19.53
CA LEU A 177 8.21 5.81 19.57
C LEU A 177 9.06 4.70 18.95
N LEU A 178 9.75 4.98 17.85
CA LEU A 178 10.69 4.07 17.20
C LEU A 178 11.84 3.70 18.14
N GLU A 179 12.46 4.68 18.80
CA GLU A 179 13.50 4.48 19.82
C GLU A 179 13.06 3.57 20.98
N ARG A 180 11.75 3.55 21.27
CA ARG A 180 11.16 2.74 22.34
C ARG A 180 10.63 1.39 21.87
N GLY A 181 10.95 0.99 20.63
CA GLY A 181 10.52 -0.30 20.10
C GLY A 181 9.04 -0.37 19.74
N SER A 182 8.36 0.77 19.58
CA SER A 182 6.92 0.77 19.28
C SER A 182 6.59 0.08 17.96
N ILE A 183 5.38 -0.51 17.91
CA ILE A 183 4.81 -1.15 16.74
C ILE A 183 4.27 -0.12 15.74
N GLY A 184 3.73 1.00 16.23
CA GLY A 184 3.08 1.98 15.38
C GLY A 184 2.10 2.88 16.11
N ILE A 185 1.36 3.64 15.32
CA ILE A 185 0.35 4.60 15.76
C ILE A 185 -0.97 4.35 15.01
N VAL A 186 -2.08 4.40 15.74
CA VAL A 186 -3.44 4.55 15.18
C VAL A 186 -3.93 5.98 15.42
N TYR A 187 -4.50 6.61 14.40
CA TYR A 187 -4.82 8.04 14.42
C TYR A 187 -6.02 8.37 13.52
N PRO A 188 -6.77 9.46 13.79
CA PRO A 188 -7.85 9.87 12.90
C PRO A 188 -7.30 10.34 11.55
N SER A 189 -8.01 10.06 10.46
CA SER A 189 -7.69 10.64 9.16
C SER A 189 -7.79 12.17 9.23
N VAL A 190 -6.83 12.85 8.63
CA VAL A 190 -6.84 14.31 8.51
C VAL A 190 -7.56 14.78 7.24
N ARG A 191 -7.93 13.85 6.35
CA ARG A 191 -8.58 14.13 5.06
C ARG A 191 -10.05 13.76 5.04
N ARG A 192 -10.46 12.77 5.85
CA ARG A 192 -11.84 12.33 5.96
C ARG A 192 -12.30 12.33 7.41
N ALA A 193 -13.31 13.13 7.72
CA ALA A 193 -13.94 13.12 9.04
C ALA A 193 -14.50 11.71 9.36
N GLY A 194 -14.21 11.21 10.56
CA GLY A 194 -14.60 9.87 11.00
C GLY A 194 -13.72 8.73 10.49
N GLY A 195 -12.81 8.99 9.54
CA GLY A 195 -11.87 7.97 9.04
C GLY A 195 -10.77 7.66 10.07
N THR A 196 -10.26 6.42 10.06
CA THR A 196 -9.12 6.02 10.90
C THR A 196 -7.97 5.53 10.04
N ASN A 197 -6.77 5.99 10.36
CA ASN A 197 -5.53 5.59 9.72
C ASN A 197 -4.58 4.91 10.72
N LEU A 198 -3.63 4.15 10.19
CA LEU A 198 -2.61 3.44 10.94
C LEU A 198 -1.26 3.58 10.24
N ALA A 199 -0.22 3.87 11.02
CA ALA A 199 1.16 3.84 10.60
C ALA A 199 1.90 2.76 11.40
N CYS A 200 2.35 1.71 10.72
CA CYS A 200 3.12 0.63 11.32
C CYS A 200 4.61 0.81 11.04
N PHE A 201 5.41 0.64 12.09
CA PHE A 201 6.86 0.83 12.08
C PHE A 201 7.65 -0.47 11.87
N ARG A 202 6.98 -1.63 11.95
CA ARG A 202 7.62 -2.96 11.94
C ARG A 202 7.10 -3.82 10.78
N PRO A 203 7.97 -4.21 9.82
CA PRO A 203 7.57 -5.05 8.69
C PRO A 203 6.89 -6.36 9.11
N ALA A 204 7.43 -7.04 10.13
CA ALA A 204 6.93 -8.31 10.65
C ALA A 204 5.49 -8.27 11.19
N VAL A 205 4.96 -7.07 11.49
CA VAL A 205 3.60 -6.89 12.02
C VAL A 205 2.57 -6.70 10.91
N VAL A 206 3.00 -6.41 9.69
CA VAL A 206 2.10 -6.25 8.54
C VAL A 206 1.65 -7.64 8.07
N GLY A 207 0.54 -8.11 8.64
CA GLY A 207 0.05 -9.47 8.43
C GLY A 207 -0.79 -9.63 7.17
N ASN A 208 -0.76 -10.84 6.60
CA ASN A 208 -1.68 -11.30 5.55
C ASN A 208 -1.85 -10.32 4.38
N VAL A 209 -0.76 -9.75 3.86
CA VAL A 209 -0.83 -8.78 2.77
C VAL A 209 -1.36 -9.44 1.50
N ARG A 210 -2.46 -8.91 0.99
CA ARG A 210 -3.16 -9.42 -0.20
C ARG A 210 -3.59 -8.26 -1.08
N ARG A 211 -3.67 -8.54 -2.38
CA ARG A 211 -4.12 -7.57 -3.38
C ARG A 211 -5.65 -7.45 -3.30
N GLY A 212 -6.15 -6.22 -3.36
CA GLY A 212 -7.56 -5.87 -3.40
C GLY A 212 -7.96 -5.22 -4.72
N GLU A 213 -9.02 -4.42 -4.71
CA GLU A 213 -9.52 -3.73 -5.89
C GLU A 213 -8.58 -2.62 -6.38
N ALA A 214 -8.59 -2.39 -7.69
CA ALA A 214 -7.93 -1.25 -8.31
C ALA A 214 -8.90 -0.06 -8.39
N TRP A 215 -8.38 1.15 -8.28
CA TRP A 215 -9.14 2.39 -8.29
C TRP A 215 -8.49 3.40 -9.22
N ARG A 216 -9.29 3.94 -10.14
CA ARG A 216 -8.88 4.99 -11.07
C ARG A 216 -9.31 6.34 -10.52
N PHE A 217 -8.38 7.28 -10.54
CA PHE A 217 -8.63 8.69 -10.29
C PHE A 217 -8.47 9.44 -11.61
N THR A 218 -9.44 10.28 -11.96
CA THR A 218 -9.43 11.06 -13.20
C THR A 218 -9.72 12.52 -12.89
N TRP A 219 -8.77 13.40 -13.21
CA TRP A 219 -8.97 14.84 -13.19
C TRP A 219 -9.29 15.29 -14.61
N SER A 220 -10.33 16.10 -14.76
CA SER A 220 -10.84 16.60 -16.05
C SER A 220 -10.95 18.13 -16.01
N GLY A 221 -9.82 18.81 -15.88
CA GLY A 221 -9.72 20.27 -15.76
C GLY A 221 -10.17 20.83 -14.41
N SER A 222 -10.48 19.99 -13.43
CA SER A 222 -10.95 20.37 -12.09
C SER A 222 -10.08 19.75 -11.00
N ARG A 223 -10.06 20.35 -9.80
CA ARG A 223 -9.32 19.85 -8.63
C ARG A 223 -9.88 18.56 -8.05
N GLU A 224 -11.17 18.32 -8.26
CA GLU A 224 -11.87 17.17 -7.72
C GLU A 224 -11.77 16.02 -8.74
N PRO A 225 -11.12 14.90 -8.39
CA PRO A 225 -11.10 13.74 -9.27
C PRO A 225 -12.44 13.01 -9.25
N VAL A 226 -12.79 12.43 -10.39
CA VAL A 226 -13.73 11.31 -10.43
C VAL A 226 -12.97 10.05 -10.00
N ILE A 227 -13.49 9.33 -9.02
CA ILE A 227 -12.88 8.14 -8.43
C ILE A 227 -13.78 6.93 -8.69
N GLU A 228 -13.27 5.93 -9.39
CA GLU A 228 -14.05 4.76 -9.82
C GLU A 228 -13.25 3.47 -9.62
N PRO A 229 -13.90 2.36 -9.25
CA PRO A 229 -13.25 1.06 -9.24
C PRO A 229 -12.88 0.68 -10.67
N GLU A 230 -11.67 0.16 -10.86
CA GLU A 230 -11.24 -0.34 -12.16
C GLU A 230 -11.64 -1.82 -12.31
N PRO A 231 -12.34 -2.20 -13.41
CA PRO A 231 -12.77 -3.57 -13.60
C PRO A 231 -11.57 -4.54 -13.65
N GLU A 232 -11.69 -5.67 -12.95
CA GLU A 232 -10.66 -6.73 -12.92
C GLU A 232 -10.37 -7.25 -14.34
N ARG A 233 -9.34 -6.72 -15.01
CA ARG A 233 -8.78 -7.37 -16.20
C ARG A 233 -8.03 -8.63 -15.75
N GLY A 234 -8.54 -9.82 -16.10
CA GLY A 234 -7.84 -11.09 -15.91
C GLY A 234 -8.65 -12.28 -15.39
N ARG A 235 -9.81 -12.10 -14.74
CA ARG A 235 -10.63 -13.23 -14.26
C ARG A 235 -11.59 -13.83 -15.29
N GLU A 236 -11.76 -13.21 -16.47
CA GLU A 236 -12.58 -13.78 -17.53
C GLU A 236 -11.93 -15.01 -18.17
N HIS A 237 -10.62 -14.97 -18.44
CA HIS A 237 -9.90 -16.12 -19.02
C HIS A 237 -9.81 -17.33 -18.08
N GLU A 238 -9.70 -17.15 -16.76
CA GLU A 238 -9.75 -18.27 -15.81
C GLU A 238 -11.16 -18.86 -15.67
N ARG A 239 -12.20 -18.02 -15.72
CA ARG A 239 -13.60 -18.47 -15.70
C ARG A 239 -13.97 -19.21 -16.99
N GLU A 240 -13.47 -18.78 -18.15
CA GLU A 240 -13.65 -19.48 -19.43
C GLU A 240 -12.85 -20.78 -19.49
N ARG A 241 -11.56 -20.78 -19.12
CA ARG A 241 -10.75 -22.02 -19.04
C ARG A 241 -11.32 -23.03 -18.04
N GLY A 242 -11.85 -22.57 -16.91
CA GLY A 242 -12.55 -23.41 -15.94
C GLY A 242 -13.86 -23.99 -16.48
N ARG A 243 -14.63 -23.21 -17.26
CA ARG A 243 -15.86 -23.67 -17.94
C ARG A 243 -15.56 -24.65 -19.06
N GLU A 244 -14.53 -24.40 -19.87
CA GLU A 244 -14.09 -25.29 -20.94
C GLU A 244 -13.51 -26.60 -20.40
N GLY A 245 -12.70 -26.55 -19.34
CA GLY A 245 -12.18 -27.72 -18.64
C GLY A 245 -13.28 -28.59 -18.03
N LEU A 246 -14.30 -27.97 -17.41
CA LEU A 246 -15.45 -28.69 -16.87
C LEU A 246 -16.35 -29.27 -17.98
N ALA A 247 -16.49 -28.56 -19.11
CA ALA A 247 -17.22 -29.05 -20.28
C ALA A 247 -16.47 -30.17 -21.02
N ALA A 248 -15.14 -30.17 -21.02
CA ALA A 248 -14.31 -31.23 -21.56
C ALA A 248 -14.40 -32.50 -20.67
N ALA A 249 -14.27 -32.35 -19.35
CA ALA A 249 -14.41 -33.46 -18.40
C ALA A 249 -15.78 -34.15 -18.48
N ARG A 250 -16.87 -33.37 -18.63
CA ARG A 250 -18.23 -33.90 -18.82
C ARG A 250 -18.42 -34.63 -20.15
N ARG A 251 -17.71 -34.23 -21.21
CA ARG A 251 -17.72 -34.91 -22.52
C ARG A 251 -16.94 -36.24 -22.47
N THR A 252 -15.83 -36.28 -21.73
CA THR A 252 -15.04 -37.50 -21.54
C THR A 252 -15.80 -38.52 -20.68
N ALA A 253 -16.46 -38.08 -19.60
CA ALA A 253 -17.28 -38.95 -18.75
C ALA A 253 -18.48 -39.57 -19.50
N ARG A 254 -19.15 -38.80 -20.37
CA ARG A 254 -20.26 -39.32 -21.21
C ARG A 254 -19.81 -40.32 -22.28
N ARG A 255 -18.58 -40.19 -22.81
CA ARG A 255 -18.00 -41.17 -23.75
C ARG A 255 -17.63 -42.48 -23.03
N SER A 256 -17.09 -42.39 -21.82
CA SER A 256 -16.78 -43.55 -20.98
C SER A 256 -18.03 -44.36 -20.59
N SER A 257 -19.16 -43.70 -20.33
CA SER A 257 -20.42 -44.38 -19.99
C SER A 257 -21.16 -44.98 -21.19
N ALA A 258 -20.77 -44.67 -22.41
CA ALA A 258 -21.39 -45.19 -23.64
C ALA A 258 -20.65 -46.40 -24.24
N GLN A 259 -19.48 -46.75 -23.69
CA GLN A 259 -18.65 -47.89 -24.15
C GLN A 259 -18.84 -49.16 -23.31
N ASP A 260 -19.77 -49.19 -22.36
CA ASP A 260 -20.16 -50.41 -21.65
C ASP A 260 -21.61 -50.80 -21.94
N PRO A 261 -21.89 -51.50 -23.05
CA PRO A 261 -23.13 -52.25 -23.22
C PRO A 261 -22.87 -53.72 -22.87
N GLY A 262 -23.25 -54.11 -21.64
CA GLY A 262 -23.71 -55.47 -21.36
C GLY A 262 -22.62 -56.50 -21.05
N ARG A 263 -22.57 -56.84 -19.75
CA ARG A 263 -22.50 -58.23 -19.32
C ARG A 263 -23.85 -58.92 -19.53
#